data_AF-A0A4V2NTX7-F1
#
_entry.id   AF-A0A4V2NTX7-F1
#
_cell.length_a   1.000
_cell.length_b   1.000
_cell.length_c   1.000
_cell.angle_alpha   90.00
_cell.angle_beta   90.00
_cell.angle_gamma   90.00
#
_symmetry.space_group_name_H-M   'P 1'
#
loop_
_entity.id
_entity.type
_entity.pdbx_description
1 polymer ?
#
loop_
_entity_poly.entity_id
_entity_poly.type
_entity_poly.pdbx_seq_one_letter_code
_entity_poly.pdbx_strand_id
1 'polypeptide(L)'
;MDYFKSEAFEKHRNKITNLLEKIPSVKSPAGWTYKGSMNVGGLEYFGFDESSDFCLVVSSNGRGLIDLTKAEKIARDYSEDFQLDETLLICEGFDILKDKTIKLASKYGGSLLPIGSKSGDRLRRVSPLYPCEDIIYQPPFEDCFLEGYNKNCVRIYRGFLYCYGFSFSGNYFVIADDSGILFWERD
;
A
#
# COMPACT_ATOMS: atom_id res chain seq x y z
N MET A 1 -34.28 -14.51 -11.61
CA MET A 1 -34.00 -13.11 -12.00
C MET A 1 -32.54 -12.85 -11.67
N ASP A 2 -31.75 -12.35 -12.62
CA ASP A 2 -30.32 -12.11 -12.42
C ASP A 2 -30.13 -10.75 -11.73
N TYR A 3 -29.65 -10.75 -10.48
CA TYR A 3 -29.43 -9.52 -9.71
C TYR A 3 -28.49 -8.55 -10.43
N PHE A 4 -27.45 -9.06 -11.07
CA PHE A 4 -26.41 -8.25 -11.73
C PHE A 4 -26.89 -7.58 -13.03
N LYS A 5 -28.12 -7.87 -13.47
CA LYS A 5 -28.78 -7.21 -14.60
C LYS A 5 -30.00 -6.40 -14.18
N SER A 6 -30.24 -6.29 -12.88
CA SER A 6 -31.39 -5.57 -12.34
C SER A 6 -31.14 -4.06 -12.29
N GLU A 7 -32.20 -3.28 -12.38
CA GLU A 7 -32.15 -1.82 -12.18
C GLU A 7 -31.62 -1.47 -10.78
N ALA A 8 -31.94 -2.28 -9.77
CA ALA A 8 -31.45 -2.10 -8.41
C ALA A 8 -29.92 -2.18 -8.32
N PHE A 9 -29.30 -3.12 -9.04
CA PHE A 9 -27.84 -3.24 -9.11
C PHE A 9 -27.21 -2.01 -9.78
N GLU A 10 -27.73 -1.56 -10.92
CA GLU A 10 -27.23 -0.36 -11.60
C GLU A 10 -27.36 0.90 -10.75
N LYS A 11 -28.50 1.06 -10.05
CA LYS A 11 -28.69 2.15 -9.09
C LYS A 11 -27.68 2.11 -7.95
N HIS A 12 -27.40 0.91 -7.41
CA HIS A 12 -26.41 0.74 -6.34
C HIS A 12 -24.99 1.04 -6.83
N ARG A 13 -24.59 0.50 -7.99
CA ARG A 13 -23.29 0.77 -8.63
C ARG A 13 -23.07 2.27 -8.83
N ASN A 14 -24.03 2.96 -9.46
CA ASN A 14 -23.96 4.40 -9.69
C ASN A 14 -23.88 5.21 -8.39
N LYS A 15 -24.63 4.79 -7.35
CA LYS A 15 -24.54 5.42 -6.02
C LYS A 15 -23.13 5.32 -5.45
N ILE A 16 -22.52 4.12 -5.45
CA ILE A 16 -21.18 3.89 -4.90
C ILE A 16 -20.13 4.63 -5.70
N THR A 17 -20.15 4.57 -7.04
CA THR A 17 -19.21 5.31 -7.89
C THR A 17 -19.28 6.82 -7.62
N ASN A 18 -20.49 7.38 -7.54
CA ASN A 18 -20.68 8.80 -7.22
C ASN A 18 -20.19 9.17 -5.82
N LEU A 19 -20.29 8.26 -4.85
CA LEU A 19 -19.77 8.48 -3.50
C LEU A 19 -18.24 8.54 -3.49
N LEU A 20 -17.59 7.59 -4.17
CA LEU A 20 -16.14 7.52 -4.26
C LEU A 20 -15.54 8.72 -5.03
N GLU A 21 -16.16 9.14 -6.13
CA GLU A 21 -15.67 10.30 -6.90
C GLU A 21 -15.76 11.63 -6.11
N LYS A 22 -16.66 11.73 -5.14
CA LYS A 22 -16.77 12.92 -4.27
C LYS A 22 -15.69 12.98 -3.18
N ILE A 23 -14.95 11.90 -2.95
CA ILE A 23 -13.88 11.88 -1.94
C ILE A 23 -12.75 12.81 -2.41
N PRO A 24 -12.35 13.80 -1.59
CA PRO A 24 -11.33 14.76 -1.98
C PRO A 24 -9.96 14.09 -2.12
N SER A 25 -9.14 14.58 -3.04
CA SER A 25 -7.77 14.09 -3.23
C SER A 25 -6.79 15.01 -2.50
N VAL A 26 -5.92 14.42 -1.68
CA VAL A 26 -4.89 15.12 -0.90
C VAL A 26 -3.58 14.37 -1.00
N LYS A 27 -2.46 15.08 -0.85
CA LYS A 27 -1.13 14.43 -0.87
C LYS A 27 -0.85 13.66 0.42
N SER A 28 -1.30 14.19 1.56
CA SER A 28 -1.18 13.53 2.86
C SER A 28 -2.49 13.64 3.62
N PRO A 29 -2.97 12.54 4.24
CA PRO A 29 -4.09 12.60 5.15
C PRO A 29 -3.71 13.35 6.44
N ALA A 30 -4.71 13.77 7.23
CA ALA A 30 -4.45 14.42 8.52
C ALA A 30 -3.70 13.47 9.48
N GLY A 31 -2.67 13.97 10.17
CA GLY A 31 -1.81 13.18 11.06
C GLY A 31 -0.73 12.37 10.33
N TRP A 32 -0.53 12.63 9.04
CA TRP A 32 0.49 11.99 8.22
C TRP A 32 1.21 13.00 7.35
N THR A 33 2.50 12.75 7.16
CA THR A 33 3.39 13.54 6.32
C THR A 33 3.96 12.69 5.18
N TYR A 34 3.79 13.12 3.93
CA TYR A 34 4.46 12.53 2.78
C TYR A 34 5.96 12.80 2.86
N LYS A 35 6.76 11.73 2.94
CA LYS A 35 8.21 11.84 3.12
C LYS A 35 8.98 11.79 1.82
N GLY A 36 8.41 11.21 0.77
CA GLY A 36 9.05 11.17 -0.53
C GLY A 36 8.65 9.96 -1.35
N SER A 37 9.36 9.80 -2.46
CA SER A 37 9.31 8.62 -3.31
C SER A 37 10.71 8.14 -3.63
N MET A 38 10.88 6.84 -3.77
CA MET A 38 12.12 6.21 -4.22
C MET A 38 11.86 5.41 -5.48
N ASN A 39 12.63 5.71 -6.53
CA ASN A 39 12.51 4.99 -7.77
C ASN A 39 13.07 3.57 -7.61
N VAL A 40 12.27 2.58 -7.99
CA VAL A 40 12.66 1.17 -7.99
C VAL A 40 12.30 0.58 -9.34
N GLY A 41 13.29 0.53 -10.24
CA GLY A 41 13.11 -0.10 -11.54
C GLY A 41 12.79 -1.58 -11.40
N GLY A 42 11.71 -2.03 -12.06
CA GLY A 42 11.30 -3.43 -12.03
C GLY A 42 10.85 -3.91 -10.64
N LEU A 43 10.23 -3.04 -9.82
CA LEU A 43 9.65 -3.45 -8.53
C LEU A 43 8.72 -4.66 -8.71
N GLU A 44 8.82 -5.62 -7.80
CA GLU A 44 7.99 -6.83 -7.82
C GLU A 44 7.30 -7.06 -6.48
N TYR A 45 8.05 -6.89 -5.39
CA TYR A 45 7.57 -7.08 -4.04
C TYR A 45 8.15 -6.02 -3.10
N PHE A 46 7.46 -5.73 -2.00
CA PHE A 46 8.07 -5.06 -0.86
C PHE A 46 7.50 -5.58 0.45
N GLY A 47 8.24 -5.41 1.54
CA GLY A 47 7.82 -5.83 2.86
C GLY A 47 8.51 -5.07 3.97
N PHE A 48 7.94 -5.13 5.17
CA PHE A 48 8.50 -4.47 6.34
C PHE A 48 9.09 -5.50 7.30
N ASP A 49 10.17 -5.11 7.96
CA ASP A 49 10.62 -5.84 9.15
C ASP A 49 9.58 -5.71 10.28
N GLU A 50 9.35 -6.79 11.02
CA GLU A 50 8.36 -6.77 12.12
C GLU A 50 8.86 -6.04 13.37
N SER A 51 10.19 -5.90 13.51
CA SER A 51 10.83 -5.34 14.70
C SER A 51 11.40 -3.93 14.52
N SER A 52 11.35 -3.38 13.30
CA SER A 52 11.92 -2.09 12.94
C SER A 52 11.22 -1.49 11.72
N ASP A 53 11.46 -0.22 11.44
CA ASP A 53 10.88 0.47 10.28
C ASP A 53 11.78 0.38 9.02
N PHE A 54 12.40 -0.78 8.80
CA PHE A 54 13.08 -1.09 7.55
C PHE A 54 12.12 -1.72 6.54
N CYS A 55 12.24 -1.30 5.27
CA CYS A 55 11.48 -1.82 4.15
C CYS A 55 12.42 -2.55 3.18
N LEU A 56 12.20 -3.86 3.02
CA LEU A 56 12.86 -4.66 2.00
C LEU A 56 12.07 -4.57 0.70
N VAL A 57 12.75 -4.34 -0.41
CA VAL A 57 12.15 -4.24 -1.73
C VAL A 57 12.80 -5.25 -2.64
N VAL A 58 12.00 -6.06 -3.33
CA VAL A 58 12.46 -7.00 -4.35
C VAL A 58 12.11 -6.43 -5.71
N SER A 59 13.09 -6.48 -6.60
CA SER A 59 13.01 -5.99 -7.97
C SER A 59 13.57 -7.03 -8.92
N SER A 60 13.34 -6.85 -10.22
CA SER A 60 13.82 -7.77 -11.27
C SER A 60 15.34 -7.94 -11.34
N ASN A 61 16.13 -7.14 -10.61
CA ASN A 61 17.59 -7.18 -10.57
C ASN A 61 18.13 -7.22 -9.13
N GLY A 62 17.47 -8.00 -8.26
CA GLY A 62 17.85 -8.21 -6.87
C GLY A 62 16.98 -7.43 -5.89
N ARG A 63 17.52 -7.14 -4.71
CA ARG A 63 16.77 -6.61 -3.56
C ARG A 63 17.45 -5.42 -2.90
N GLY A 64 16.67 -4.48 -2.40
CA GLY A 64 17.11 -3.25 -1.75
C GLY A 64 16.54 -3.14 -0.34
N LEU A 65 17.23 -2.36 0.50
CA LEU A 65 16.79 -2.05 1.85
C LEU A 65 16.66 -0.54 2.02
N ILE A 66 15.52 -0.13 2.55
CA ILE A 66 15.15 1.26 2.79
C ILE A 66 14.97 1.48 4.30
N ASP A 67 15.60 2.53 4.82
CA ASP A 67 15.33 3.08 6.15
C ASP A 67 14.21 4.12 6.04
N LEU A 68 13.01 3.77 6.51
CA LEU A 68 11.84 4.65 6.40
C LEU A 68 11.98 5.89 7.31
N THR A 69 12.72 5.77 8.41
CA THR A 69 12.95 6.88 9.36
C THR A 69 13.81 7.97 8.73
N LYS A 70 14.79 7.56 7.90
CA LYS A 70 15.70 8.46 7.20
C LYS A 70 15.26 8.82 5.80
N ALA A 71 14.24 8.15 5.26
CA ALA A 71 13.85 8.30 3.86
C ALA A 71 15.01 7.94 2.90
N GLU A 72 15.81 6.92 3.22
CA GLU A 72 17.03 6.58 2.47
C GLU A 72 17.16 5.10 2.12
N LYS A 73 17.71 4.80 0.94
CA LYS A 73 18.17 3.45 0.59
C LYS A 73 19.52 3.20 1.26
N ILE A 74 19.59 2.21 2.14
CA ILE A 74 20.77 1.93 2.97
C ILE A 74 21.60 0.74 2.48
N ALA A 75 20.99 -0.21 1.76
CA ALA A 75 21.69 -1.36 1.19
C ALA A 75 21.09 -1.80 -0.14
N ARG A 76 21.91 -2.43 -0.98
CA ARG A 76 21.49 -3.01 -2.26
C ARG A 76 22.26 -4.30 -2.53
N ASP A 77 21.52 -5.36 -2.80
CA ASP A 77 22.01 -6.65 -3.26
C ASP A 77 21.55 -6.86 -4.70
N TYR A 78 22.50 -7.06 -5.61
CA TYR A 78 22.24 -7.32 -7.03
C TYR A 78 22.20 -8.82 -7.35
N SER A 79 22.40 -9.69 -6.35
CA SER A 79 22.22 -11.13 -6.51
C SER A 79 20.77 -11.44 -6.83
N GLU A 80 20.57 -12.37 -7.76
CA GLU A 80 19.29 -13.06 -7.99
C GLU A 80 19.20 -14.36 -7.18
N ASP A 81 20.30 -14.79 -6.56
CA ASP A 81 20.37 -15.98 -5.71
C ASP A 81 20.06 -15.59 -4.27
N PHE A 82 18.76 -15.48 -3.96
CA PHE A 82 18.22 -15.29 -2.61
C PHE A 82 16.92 -16.07 -2.45
N GLN A 83 16.58 -16.42 -1.21
CA GLN A 83 15.36 -17.17 -0.91
C GLN A 83 14.13 -16.26 -0.94
N LEU A 84 13.33 -16.41 -2.00
CA LEU A 84 12.01 -15.82 -2.17
C LEU A 84 10.99 -16.94 -2.36
N ASP A 85 9.99 -17.00 -1.47
CA ASP A 85 8.82 -17.86 -1.64
C ASP A 85 7.63 -17.00 -2.05
N GLU A 86 7.33 -17.00 -3.35
CA GLU A 86 6.22 -16.23 -3.92
C GLU A 86 4.84 -16.77 -3.51
N THR A 87 4.76 -18.05 -3.14
CA THR A 87 3.49 -18.67 -2.71
C THR A 87 3.12 -18.21 -1.31
N LEU A 88 4.11 -18.14 -0.43
CA LEU A 88 3.94 -17.65 0.94
C LEU A 88 4.14 -16.14 1.07
N LEU A 89 4.54 -15.45 0.00
CA LEU A 89 4.88 -14.02 0.00
C LEU A 89 5.88 -13.67 1.11
N ILE A 90 6.98 -14.43 1.18
CA ILE A 90 8.07 -14.19 2.11
C ILE A 90 9.42 -14.16 1.39
N CYS A 91 10.33 -13.31 1.87
CA CYS A 91 11.71 -13.26 1.40
C CYS A 91 12.66 -13.27 2.59
N GLU A 92 13.80 -13.91 2.45
CA GLU A 92 14.88 -13.75 3.43
C GLU A 92 15.38 -12.30 3.40
N GLY A 93 15.73 -11.76 4.57
CA GLY A 93 16.39 -10.47 4.69
C GLY A 93 17.87 -10.55 4.33
N PHE A 94 18.50 -9.37 4.22
CA PHE A 94 19.93 -9.24 3.99
C PHE A 94 20.48 -8.05 4.74
N ASP A 95 21.81 -7.93 4.76
CA ASP A 95 22.51 -6.87 5.49
C ASP A 95 22.08 -6.89 6.97
N ILE A 96 21.64 -5.76 7.53
CA ILE A 96 21.09 -5.67 8.89
C ILE A 96 19.82 -6.51 9.14
N LEU A 97 19.15 -6.99 8.08
CA LEU A 97 18.00 -7.92 8.17
C LEU A 97 18.39 -9.38 7.94
N LYS A 98 19.69 -9.72 7.93
CA LYS A 98 20.14 -11.11 7.79
C LYS A 98 19.47 -12.02 8.84
N ASP A 99 19.19 -13.25 8.43
CA ASP A 99 18.53 -14.29 9.23
C ASP A 99 17.07 -13.99 9.62
N LYS A 100 16.48 -12.92 9.06
CA LYS A 100 15.05 -12.62 9.20
C LYS A 100 14.26 -13.05 7.98
N THR A 101 12.99 -13.36 8.19
CA THR A 101 12.02 -13.62 7.13
C THR A 101 11.05 -12.44 7.05
N ILE A 102 10.98 -11.81 5.88
CA ILE A 102 10.18 -10.61 5.65
C ILE A 102 8.91 -10.99 4.90
N LYS A 103 7.75 -10.60 5.46
CA LYS A 103 6.44 -10.72 4.81
C LYS A 103 6.28 -9.66 3.73
N LEU A 104 5.71 -10.04 2.60
CA LEU A 104 5.67 -9.21 1.40
C LEU A 104 4.25 -8.85 0.97
N ALA A 105 4.17 -7.78 0.19
CA ALA A 105 3.10 -7.49 -0.76
C ALA A 105 3.66 -7.55 -2.18
N SER A 106 2.83 -8.01 -3.13
CA SER A 106 3.25 -8.23 -4.52
C SER A 106 2.49 -7.35 -5.50
N LYS A 107 3.15 -6.92 -6.57
CA LYS A 107 2.49 -6.32 -7.74
C LYS A 107 1.52 -7.27 -8.45
N TYR A 108 1.71 -8.58 -8.31
CA TYR A 108 0.86 -9.62 -8.92
C TYR A 108 -0.40 -9.91 -8.09
N GLY A 109 -0.59 -9.23 -6.96
CA GLY A 109 -1.68 -9.44 -6.04
C GLY A 109 -1.27 -10.20 -4.78
N GLY A 110 -2.12 -10.14 -3.76
CA GLY A 110 -1.79 -10.68 -2.43
C GLY A 110 -0.91 -9.74 -1.61
N SER A 111 -1.11 -9.76 -0.30
CA SER A 111 -0.32 -9.00 0.66
C SER A 111 -0.45 -9.63 2.03
N LEU A 112 0.69 -9.79 2.70
CA LEU A 112 0.76 -10.12 4.13
C LEU A 112 0.96 -8.88 5.01
N LEU A 113 0.94 -7.70 4.41
CA LEU A 113 1.15 -6.44 5.13
C LEU A 113 -0.15 -5.95 5.78
N PRO A 114 -0.07 -5.32 6.96
CA PRO A 114 -1.22 -4.68 7.58
C PRO A 114 -1.84 -3.63 6.65
N ILE A 115 -3.16 -3.70 6.46
CA ILE A 115 -3.94 -2.67 5.75
C ILE A 115 -4.52 -1.61 6.70
N GLY A 116 -4.22 -1.71 7.99
CA GLY A 116 -4.58 -0.73 9.00
C GLY A 116 -3.52 -0.59 10.08
N SER A 117 -3.47 0.59 10.69
CA SER A 117 -2.59 0.91 11.82
C SER A 117 -3.20 0.44 13.14
N LYS A 118 -2.37 0.35 14.19
CA LYS A 118 -2.85 0.06 15.56
C LYS A 118 -3.80 1.13 16.10
N SER A 119 -3.73 2.34 15.56
CA SER A 119 -4.60 3.47 15.92
C SER A 119 -5.97 3.40 15.24
N GLY A 120 -6.18 2.44 14.33
CA GLY A 120 -7.45 2.23 13.64
C GLY A 120 -7.54 2.87 12.25
N ASP A 121 -6.49 3.55 11.80
CA ASP A 121 -6.41 4.10 10.45
C ASP A 121 -6.37 2.95 9.43
N ARG A 122 -6.97 3.12 8.25
CA ARG A 122 -7.01 2.09 7.22
C ARG A 122 -6.73 2.65 5.83
N LEU A 123 -6.14 1.82 4.98
CA LEU A 123 -5.98 2.09 3.56
C LEU A 123 -6.93 1.20 2.76
N ARG A 124 -7.74 1.83 1.91
CA ARG A 124 -8.72 1.16 1.07
C ARG A 124 -8.38 1.31 -0.40
N ARG A 125 -8.10 0.18 -1.05
CA ARG A 125 -8.08 0.08 -2.51
C ARG A 125 -9.50 0.07 -3.06
N VAL A 126 -9.79 0.96 -3.99
CA VAL A 126 -11.03 0.95 -4.79
C VAL A 126 -10.69 1.22 -6.25
N SER A 127 -11.47 0.65 -7.18
CA SER A 127 -11.16 0.72 -8.62
C SER A 127 -12.40 1.16 -9.43
N PRO A 128 -12.98 2.35 -9.16
CA PRO A 128 -14.16 2.84 -9.88
C PRO A 128 -13.85 3.11 -11.37
N LEU A 129 -12.58 3.36 -11.71
CA LEU A 129 -12.08 3.70 -13.03
C LEU A 129 -11.05 2.68 -13.53
N TYR A 130 -11.22 1.40 -13.19
CA TYR A 130 -10.30 0.34 -13.59
C TYR A 130 -9.89 0.46 -15.08
N PRO A 131 -8.58 0.37 -15.44
CA PRO A 131 -7.46 -0.14 -14.62
C PRO A 131 -6.82 0.87 -13.65
N CYS A 132 -7.31 2.12 -13.59
CA CYS A 132 -6.86 3.08 -12.60
C CYS A 132 -7.49 2.80 -11.24
N GLU A 133 -6.67 2.84 -10.20
CA GLU A 133 -7.06 2.49 -8.83
C GLU A 133 -6.74 3.60 -7.86
N ASP A 134 -7.59 3.72 -6.85
CA ASP A 134 -7.46 4.69 -5.79
C ASP A 134 -7.04 4.01 -4.50
N ILE A 135 -6.15 4.66 -3.74
CA ILE A 135 -6.01 4.40 -2.31
C ILE A 135 -6.71 5.53 -1.55
N ILE A 136 -7.74 5.15 -0.79
CA ILE A 136 -8.45 6.04 0.11
C ILE A 136 -7.97 5.76 1.53
N TYR A 137 -7.48 6.79 2.18
CA TYR A 137 -7.22 6.79 3.61
C TYR A 137 -8.54 6.93 4.37
N GLN A 138 -8.76 6.05 5.34
CA GLN A 138 -9.93 6.04 6.20
C GLN A 138 -9.46 6.21 7.66
N PRO A 139 -9.83 7.31 8.34
CA PRO A 139 -9.63 7.44 9.78
C PRO A 139 -10.39 6.36 10.55
N PRO A 140 -10.11 6.20 11.87
CA PRO A 140 -10.83 5.27 12.71
C PRO A 140 -12.35 5.50 12.64
N PHE A 141 -13.11 4.41 12.52
CA PHE A 141 -14.58 4.41 12.46
C PHE A 141 -15.20 5.05 11.20
N GLU A 142 -14.40 5.36 10.18
CA GLU A 142 -14.89 5.89 8.91
C GLU A 142 -14.91 4.83 7.79
N ASP A 143 -15.89 4.96 6.89
CA ASP A 143 -16.04 4.07 5.74
C ASP A 143 -16.33 4.86 4.46
N CYS A 144 -15.45 4.76 3.45
CA CYS A 144 -15.61 5.44 2.16
C CYS A 144 -16.82 4.97 1.36
N PHE A 145 -17.38 3.80 1.67
CA PHE A 145 -18.59 3.26 1.03
C PHE A 145 -19.87 3.68 1.74
N LEU A 146 -19.79 4.23 2.95
CA LEU A 146 -20.95 4.61 3.75
C LEU A 146 -21.13 6.13 3.77
N GLU A 147 -22.22 6.56 3.14
CA GLU A 147 -22.64 7.95 3.15
C GLU A 147 -22.86 8.45 4.59
N GLY A 148 -22.25 9.58 4.93
CA GLY A 148 -22.29 10.16 6.28
C GLY A 148 -21.13 9.75 7.19
N TYR A 149 -20.46 8.63 6.88
CA TYR A 149 -19.28 8.11 7.59
C TYR A 149 -18.00 8.22 6.76
N ASN A 150 -18.01 9.00 5.68
CA ASN A 150 -16.91 9.17 4.75
C ASN A 150 -16.35 10.61 4.72
N LYS A 151 -16.67 11.44 5.73
CA LYS A 151 -16.42 12.88 5.70
C LYS A 151 -14.93 13.22 5.80
N ASN A 152 -14.16 12.43 6.54
CA ASN A 152 -12.72 12.62 6.70
C ASN A 152 -11.91 11.58 5.90
N CYS A 153 -12.58 10.72 5.14
CA CYS A 153 -11.93 9.90 4.12
C CYS A 153 -11.33 10.79 3.04
N VAL A 154 -10.09 10.49 2.64
CA VAL A 154 -9.38 11.25 1.61
C VAL A 154 -8.67 10.31 0.66
N ARG A 155 -8.64 10.63 -0.63
CA ARG A 155 -7.89 9.91 -1.64
C ARG A 155 -6.44 10.37 -1.61
N ILE A 156 -5.51 9.44 -1.39
CA ILE A 156 -4.07 9.73 -1.29
C ILE A 156 -3.28 9.26 -2.51
N TYR A 157 -3.88 8.39 -3.31
CA TYR A 157 -3.29 7.88 -4.55
C TYR A 157 -4.39 7.63 -5.59
N ARG A 158 -4.06 7.87 -6.86
CA ARG A 158 -4.85 7.50 -8.04
C ARG A 158 -3.87 7.14 -9.16
N GLY A 159 -3.87 5.90 -9.62
CA GLY A 159 -2.92 5.46 -10.65
C GLY A 159 -2.89 3.96 -10.86
N PHE A 160 -1.77 3.47 -11.38
CA PHE A 160 -1.52 2.05 -11.62
C PHE A 160 -0.84 1.43 -10.40
N LEU A 161 -1.68 1.10 -9.42
CA LEU A 161 -1.25 0.56 -8.13
C LEU A 161 -0.71 -0.87 -8.29
N TYR A 162 0.46 -1.15 -7.71
CA TYR A 162 0.96 -2.50 -7.54
C TYR A 162 0.52 -3.08 -6.20
N CYS A 163 0.97 -2.46 -5.10
CA CYS A 163 0.65 -2.92 -3.76
C CYS A 163 0.82 -1.78 -2.74
N TYR A 164 0.35 -2.00 -1.51
CA TYR A 164 0.43 -1.02 -0.43
C TYR A 164 0.35 -1.73 0.93
N GLY A 165 0.74 -1.04 1.99
CA GLY A 165 0.64 -1.56 3.35
C GLY A 165 1.24 -0.63 4.40
N PHE A 166 0.89 -0.87 5.66
CA PHE A 166 1.51 -0.23 6.82
C PHE A 166 2.71 -1.03 7.32
N SER A 167 3.66 -0.34 7.94
CA SER A 167 4.67 -0.99 8.78
C SER A 167 4.01 -1.62 10.01
N PHE A 168 4.68 -2.61 10.62
CA PHE A 168 4.16 -3.28 11.81
C PHE A 168 4.12 -2.38 13.06
N SER A 169 4.91 -1.30 13.07
CA SER A 169 4.79 -0.24 14.08
C SER A 169 3.49 0.56 13.91
N GLY A 170 3.00 0.71 12.68
CA GLY A 170 1.86 1.55 12.32
C GLY A 170 2.21 3.03 12.16
N ASN A 171 3.51 3.37 12.18
CA ASN A 171 4.02 4.74 12.03
C ASN A 171 4.34 5.09 10.58
N TYR A 172 4.43 4.09 9.70
CA TYR A 172 4.71 4.30 8.28
C TYR A 172 3.71 3.54 7.43
N PHE A 173 3.43 4.06 6.25
CA PHE A 173 2.82 3.26 5.19
C PHE A 173 3.46 3.56 3.84
N VAL A 174 3.39 2.56 2.97
CA VAL A 174 3.95 2.57 1.63
C VAL A 174 2.86 2.29 0.61
N ILE A 175 2.92 2.99 -0.51
CA ILE A 175 2.21 2.67 -1.74
C ILE A 175 3.29 2.43 -2.80
N ALA A 176 3.18 1.32 -3.52
CA ALA A 176 4.07 0.97 -4.61
C ALA A 176 3.34 1.02 -5.96
N ASP A 177 4.01 1.59 -6.95
CA ASP A 177 3.55 1.66 -8.34
C ASP A 177 4.74 1.51 -9.30
N ASP A 178 4.51 1.73 -10.59
CA ASP A 178 5.53 1.58 -11.63
C ASP A 178 6.72 2.55 -11.48
N SER A 179 6.52 3.68 -10.80
CA SER A 179 7.61 4.63 -10.52
C SER A 179 8.50 4.16 -9.37
N GLY A 180 7.96 3.35 -8.45
CA GLY A 180 8.67 2.80 -7.31
C GLY A 180 7.82 2.81 -6.04
N ILE A 181 8.38 3.36 -4.96
CA ILE A 181 7.74 3.39 -3.63
C ILE A 181 7.50 4.83 -3.19
N LEU A 182 6.25 5.13 -2.83
CA LEU A 182 5.82 6.33 -2.14
C LEU A 182 5.63 5.99 -0.66
N PHE A 183 6.05 6.86 0.25
CA PHE A 183 5.93 6.58 1.69
C PHE A 183 5.57 7.80 2.52
N TRP A 184 4.82 7.52 3.59
CA TRP A 184 4.31 8.49 4.55
C TRP A 184 4.71 8.07 5.95
N GLU A 185 4.91 9.06 6.80
CA GLU A 185 5.22 8.94 8.21
C GLU A 185 4.09 9.58 9.01
N ARG A 186 3.74 8.96 10.14
CA ARG A 186 2.79 9.51 11.10
C ARG A 186 3.43 10.66 11.85
N ASP A 187 2.66 11.75 12.02
CA ASP A 187 3.09 12.93 12.77
C ASP A 187 3.29 12.64 14.28
#